data_AF-A0A497JI78-F1
#
_entry.id   AF-A0A497JI78-F1
#
_cell.length_a   1.000
_cell.length_b   1.000
_cell.length_c   1.000
_cell.angle_alpha   90.00
_cell.angle_beta   90.00
_cell.angle_gamma   90.00
#
_symmetry.space_group_name_H-M   'P 1'
#
loop_
_entity.id
_entity.type
_entity.pdbx_description
1 polymer ?
#
loop_
_entity_poly.entity_id
_entity_poly.type
_entity_poly.pdbx_seq_one_letter_code
_entity_poly.pdbx_strand_id
1 'polypeptide(L)' 'IFAASKKLGLPYTSEKAGYGSVALAKELAKAFKEFSLDVEGIIVTLGHEEGVFSWAESIERASKIIISTLEKAKELL' A
#
# COMPACT_ATOMS: atom_id res chain seq x y z
N ILE A 1 3.22 -7.44 -6.46
CA ILE A 1 3.53 -6.43 -5.41
C ILE A 1 3.44 -7.05 -4.02
N PHE A 2 2.26 -7.50 -3.58
CA PHE A 2 2.04 -8.04 -2.22
C PHE A 2 3.09 -9.07 -1.77
N ALA A 3 3.36 -10.10 -2.57
CA ALA A 3 4.35 -11.14 -2.25
C ALA A 3 5.79 -10.62 -2.05
N ALA A 4 6.14 -9.49 -2.68
CA ALA A 4 7.45 -8.86 -2.55
C ALA A 4 7.45 -7.66 -1.59
N SER A 5 6.31 -7.30 -0.98
CA SER A 5 6.13 -6.09 -0.17
C SER A 5 7.21 -5.87 0.88
N LYS A 6 7.55 -6.92 1.63
CA LYS A 6 8.60 -6.88 2.66
C LYS A 6 9.99 -6.64 2.07
N LYS A 7 10.32 -7.25 0.93
CA LYS A 7 11.60 -7.03 0.24
C LYS A 7 11.69 -5.62 -0.36
N LEU A 8 10.55 -5.08 -0.80
CA LEU A 8 10.42 -3.73 -1.32
C LEU A 8 10.37 -2.65 -0.22
N GLY A 9 10.26 -3.03 1.05
CA GLY A 9 10.14 -2.09 2.17
C GLY A 9 8.87 -1.23 2.10
N LEU A 10 7.78 -1.76 1.54
CA LEU A 10 6.54 -0.99 1.39
C LEU A 10 5.86 -0.76 2.76
N PRO A 11 5.27 0.43 2.97
CA PRO A 11 4.35 0.70 4.07
C PRO A 11 3.23 -0.33 4.13
N TYR A 12 2.68 -0.59 5.32
CA TYR A 12 1.61 -1.56 5.48
C TYR A 12 0.62 -1.25 6.62
N THR A 13 -0.59 -1.81 6.55
CA THR A 13 -1.57 -1.84 7.65
C THR A 13 -1.50 -3.15 8.43
N SER A 14 -2.06 -3.17 9.65
CA SER A 14 -2.22 -4.41 10.43
C SER A 14 -3.17 -5.42 9.76
N GLU A 15 -2.87 -6.71 9.93
CA GLU A 15 -3.68 -7.86 9.46
C GLU A 15 -5.01 -8.03 10.18
N LYS A 16 -5.20 -7.34 11.31
CA LYS A 16 -6.35 -7.55 12.20
C LYS A 16 -7.56 -6.69 11.87
N ALA A 17 -7.41 -5.70 10.98
CA ALA A 17 -8.53 -4.88 10.56
C ALA A 17 -9.38 -5.66 9.55
N GLY A 18 -10.70 -5.59 9.64
CA GLY A 18 -11.59 -6.16 8.64
C GLY A 18 -11.71 -5.25 7.41
N TYR A 19 -11.90 -5.82 6.23
CA TYR A 19 -12.07 -5.04 5.00
C TYR A 19 -13.34 -4.19 5.09
N GLY A 20 -13.29 -2.97 4.53
CA GLY A 20 -14.42 -2.02 4.57
C GLY A 20 -14.80 -1.52 5.97
N SER A 21 -13.98 -1.81 7.00
CA SER A 21 -14.29 -1.44 8.38
C SER A 21 -13.72 -0.08 8.79
N VAL A 22 -14.33 0.53 9.81
CA VAL A 22 -13.77 1.72 10.49
C VAL A 22 -12.39 1.42 11.09
N ALA A 23 -12.12 0.18 11.50
CA ALA A 23 -10.81 -0.23 12.00
C ALA A 23 -9.73 -0.10 10.91
N LEU A 24 -10.04 -0.49 9.67
CA LEU A 24 -9.11 -0.34 8.55
C LEU A 24 -8.80 1.13 8.25
N ALA A 25 -9.83 2.00 8.28
CA ALA A 25 -9.62 3.45 8.12
C ALA A 25 -8.69 4.04 9.19
N LYS A 26 -8.80 3.57 10.45
CA LYS A 26 -7.89 3.97 11.54
C LYS A 26 -6.47 3.46 11.34
N GLU A 27 -6.31 2.22 10.86
CA GLU A 27 -5.00 1.65 10.54
C GLU A 27 -4.32 2.39 9.38
N LEU A 28 -5.07 2.75 8.34
CA LEU A 28 -4.57 3.59 7.25
C LEU A 28 -4.10 4.95 7.78
N ALA A 29 -4.93 5.64 8.56
CA ALA A 29 -4.56 6.94 9.15
C ALA A 29 -3.32 6.84 10.04
N LYS A 30 -3.16 5.74 10.78
CA LYS A 30 -1.95 5.47 11.58
C LYS A 30 -0.74 5.26 10.67
N ALA A 31 -0.84 4.42 9.65
CA ALA A 31 0.25 4.14 8.73
C ALA A 31 0.71 5.40 7.97
N PHE A 32 -0.21 6.28 7.56
CA PHE A 32 0.14 7.57 6.97
C PHE A 32 1.03 8.43 7.86
N LYS A 33 0.78 8.43 9.17
CA LYS A 33 1.62 9.14 10.13
C LYS A 33 2.95 8.42 10.38
N GLU A 34 2.90 7.11 10.58
CA GLU A 34 4.07 6.29 10.96
C GLU A 34 5.13 6.24 9.84
N PHE A 35 4.70 6.05 8.61
CA PHE A 35 5.58 5.99 7.44
C PHE A 35 5.82 7.38 6.81
N SER A 36 5.33 8.46 7.43
CA SER A 36 5.42 9.83 6.91
C SER A 36 5.01 9.91 5.43
N LEU A 37 3.85 9.34 5.11
CA LEU A 37 3.39 9.19 3.75
C LEU A 37 3.05 10.56 3.14
N ASP A 38 3.68 10.86 2.02
CA ASP A 38 3.61 12.13 1.30
C ASP A 38 2.34 12.25 0.43
N VAL A 39 2.31 13.28 -0.41
CA VAL A 39 1.23 13.61 -1.38
C VAL A 39 0.88 12.44 -2.31
N GLU A 40 1.80 11.50 -2.52
CA GLU A 40 1.60 10.30 -3.32
C GLU A 40 2.30 9.09 -2.73
N GLY A 41 1.84 7.88 -3.09
CA GLY A 41 2.51 6.66 -2.67
C GLY A 41 1.69 5.39 -2.85
N ILE A 42 2.16 4.33 -2.21
CA ILE A 42 1.54 3.02 -2.17
C ILE A 42 1.69 2.39 -0.79
N ILE A 43 0.64 1.73 -0.32
CA ILE A 43 0.59 1.01 0.96
C ILE A 43 -0.01 -0.37 0.74
N VAL A 44 0.49 -1.36 1.46
CA VAL A 44 0.01 -2.74 1.43
C VAL A 44 -1.01 -2.95 2.55
N THR A 45 -2.18 -3.49 2.23
CA THR A 45 -3.13 -3.89 3.26
C THR A 45 -2.92 -5.35 3.63
N LEU A 46 -2.27 -5.61 4.76
CA LEU A 46 -2.09 -6.99 5.23
C LEU A 46 -3.42 -7.57 5.75
N GLY A 47 -3.58 -8.89 5.69
CA GLY A 47 -4.79 -9.60 6.15
C GLY A 47 -5.95 -9.58 5.15
N HIS A 48 -5.72 -9.03 3.96
CA HIS A 48 -6.70 -8.83 2.90
C HIS A 48 -6.12 -9.35 1.58
N GLU A 49 -6.93 -10.07 0.78
CA GLU A 49 -6.51 -10.55 -0.54
C GLU A 49 -6.37 -9.39 -1.55
N GLU A 50 -6.92 -8.22 -1.22
CA GLU A 50 -7.03 -7.03 -2.06
C GLU A 50 -5.72 -6.22 -2.25
N GLY A 51 -4.63 -6.57 -1.53
CA GLY A 51 -3.26 -6.34 -2.01
C GLY A 51 -2.61 -4.97 -1.75
N VAL A 52 -3.09 -3.86 -2.33
CA VAL A 52 -2.44 -2.53 -2.24
C VAL A 52 -3.40 -1.35 -2.45
N PHE A 53 -3.13 -0.22 -1.79
CA PHE A 53 -3.71 1.09 -2.13
C PHE A 53 -2.63 2.04 -2.64
N SER A 54 -2.93 2.81 -3.68
CA SER A 54 -2.07 3.90 -4.16
C SER A 54 -2.87 5.20 -4.26
N TRP A 55 -2.21 6.32 -3.99
CA TRP A 55 -2.81 7.65 -4.04
C TRP A 55 -1.84 8.63 -4.73
N ALA A 56 -2.43 9.63 -5.38
CA ALA A 56 -1.74 10.76 -5.99
C ALA A 56 -2.77 11.85 -6.35
N GLU A 57 -2.31 12.97 -6.90
CA GLU A 57 -3.17 14.06 -7.41
C GLU A 57 -4.01 13.66 -8.64
N SER A 58 -3.66 12.57 -9.34
CA SER A 58 -4.39 12.08 -10.51
C SER A 58 -4.38 10.55 -10.59
N ILE A 59 -5.42 10.00 -11.23
CA ILE A 59 -5.53 8.56 -11.47
C ILE A 59 -4.32 8.04 -12.25
N GLU A 60 -3.86 8.79 -13.26
CA GLU A 60 -2.71 8.39 -14.07
C GLU A 60 -1.44 8.28 -13.23
N ARG A 61 -1.22 9.21 -12.31
CA ARG A 61 -0.04 9.24 -11.43
C ARG A 61 -0.07 8.08 -10.42
N ALA A 62 -1.21 7.84 -9.78
CA ALA A 62 -1.41 6.67 -8.90
C ALA A 62 -1.22 5.35 -9.66
N SER A 63 -1.71 5.27 -10.92
CA SER A 63 -1.54 4.07 -11.75
C SER A 63 -0.07 3.82 -12.10
N LYS A 64 0.71 4.86 -12.41
CA LYS A 64 2.16 4.74 -12.65
C LYS A 64 2.88 4.21 -11.42
N ILE A 65 2.53 4.66 -10.22
CA ILE A 65 3.10 4.14 -8.96
C ILE A 65 2.88 2.63 -8.84
N ILE A 66 1.65 2.15 -9.11
CA ILE A 66 1.33 0.71 -9.08
C ILE A 66 2.18 -0.06 -10.09
N ILE A 67 2.22 0.39 -11.35
CA ILE A 67 2.93 -0.30 -12.43
C ILE A 67 4.44 -0.37 -12.15
N SER A 68 5.06 0.76 -11.80
CA SER A 68 6.49 0.79 -11.47
C SER A 68 6.84 -0.03 -10.22
N THR A 69 5.93 -0.09 -9.24
CA THR A 69 6.12 -0.97 -8.07
C THR A 69 5.99 -2.44 -8.45
N LEU A 70 5.10 -2.78 -9.39
CA LEU A 70 4.95 -4.14 -9.90
C LEU A 70 6.19 -4.60 -10.68
N GLU A 71 6.79 -3.73 -11.50
CA GLU A 71 8.03 -4.02 -12.23
C GLU A 71 9.15 -4.40 -11.25
N LYS A 72 9.40 -3.56 -10.23
CA LYS A 72 10.37 -3.86 -9.17
C LYS A 72 10.04 -5.15 -8.41
N ALA A 73 8.76 -5.41 -8.15
CA ALA A 73 8.35 -6.65 -7.49
C ALA A 73 8.70 -7.90 -8.31
N LYS A 74 8.62 -7.84 -9.64
CA LYS A 74 8.96 -8.96 -10.54
C LYS A 74 10.46 -9.26 -10.57
N GLU A 75 11.31 -8.27 -10.32
CA GLU A 75 12.77 -8.47 -10.25
C GLU A 75 13.21 -9.17 -8.94
N LEU A 76 12.34 -9.22 -7.94
CA LEU A 76 12.63 -9.74 -6.59
C LEU A 76 12.02 -11.13 -6.30
N LEU A 77 11.26 -11.68 -7.26
CA LEU A 77 10.58 -12.98 -7.20
C LEU A 77 11.21 -13.92 -8.23
#